data_AF-A0ABD5V0E7-F1
#
_entry.id   AF-A0ABD5V0E7-F1
#
_cell.length_a   1.000
_cell.length_b   1.000
_cell.length_c   1.000
_cell.angle_alpha   90.00
_cell.angle_beta   90.00
_cell.angle_gamma   90.00
#
_symmetry.space_group_name_H-M   'P 1'
#
loop_
_entity.id
_entity.type
_entity.pdbx_description
1 polymer ?
#
loop_
_entity_poly.entity_id
_entity_poly.type
_entity_poly.pdbx_seq_one_letter_code
_entity_poly.pdbx_strand_id
1 'polypeptide(L)'
;MVDPVPLQLTGEVWATIAVVVVAFWGVAIWALIRTLRQEDRKVELLEGQDRIDSYSPRALADLREFVENNPEDPYVADARRRYNECVETLKGTDRQFYDWSEEEIDRLERL
;
A
#
# COMPACT_ATOMS: atom_id res chain seq x y z
N MET A 1 13.16 -4.33 -62.95
CA MET A 1 13.91 -5.37 -62.23
C MET A 1 14.34 -4.73 -60.93
N VAL A 2 13.66 -5.06 -59.82
CA VAL A 2 14.03 -4.53 -58.50
C VAL A 2 15.09 -5.47 -57.97
N ASP A 3 16.34 -5.02 -57.90
CA ASP A 3 17.42 -5.85 -57.38
C ASP A 3 17.15 -6.16 -55.90
N PRO A 4 17.30 -7.42 -55.46
CA PRO A 4 17.18 -7.76 -54.06
C PRO A 4 18.32 -7.07 -53.30
N VAL A 5 17.99 -6.12 -52.42
CA VAL A 5 18.96 -5.51 -51.51
C VAL A 5 19.55 -6.63 -50.65
N PRO A 6 20.85 -6.94 -50.73
CA PRO A 6 21.45 -7.92 -49.85
C PRO A 6 21.37 -7.38 -48.42
N LEU A 7 20.64 -8.08 -47.55
CA LEU A 7 20.48 -7.80 -46.11
C LEU A 7 21.80 -7.96 -45.31
N GLN A 8 22.95 -7.79 -45.94
CA GLN A 8 24.26 -7.77 -45.30
C GLN A 8 24.50 -6.35 -44.78
N LEU A 9 23.71 -5.94 -43.78
CA LEU A 9 24.01 -4.72 -43.02
C LEU A 9 25.42 -4.88 -42.45
N THR A 10 26.30 -3.90 -42.71
CA THR A 10 27.64 -3.85 -42.14
C THR A 10 27.56 -4.01 -40.62
N GLY A 11 28.54 -4.69 -40.01
CA GLY A 11 28.53 -4.94 -38.56
C GLY A 11 28.37 -3.67 -37.71
N GLU A 12 28.82 -2.54 -38.24
CA GLU A 12 28.62 -1.20 -37.67
C GLU A 12 27.14 -0.77 -37.58
N VAL A 13 26.33 -1.09 -38.58
CA VAL A 13 24.89 -0.79 -38.57
C VAL A 13 24.17 -1.64 -37.53
N TRP A 14 24.51 -2.92 -37.43
CA TRP A 14 24.00 -3.80 -36.37
C TRP A 14 24.39 -3.32 -34.97
N ALA A 15 25.63 -2.85 -34.80
CA ALA A 15 26.08 -2.28 -33.53
C ALA A 15 25.26 -1.04 -33.17
N THR A 16 24.99 -0.16 -34.14
CA THR A 16 24.18 1.04 -33.92
C THR A 16 22.74 0.69 -33.56
N ILE A 17 22.13 -0.27 -34.27
CA ILE A 17 20.77 -0.76 -33.96
C ILE A 17 20.73 -1.32 -32.53
N ALA A 18 21.69 -2.17 -32.16
CA ALA A 18 21.75 -2.75 -30.82
C ALA A 18 21.87 -1.66 -29.74
N VAL A 19 22.72 -0.67 -29.95
CA VAL A 19 22.88 0.47 -29.03
C VAL A 19 21.57 1.24 -28.87
N VAL A 20 20.87 1.55 -29.98
CA VAL A 20 19.61 2.31 -29.93
C VAL A 20 18.52 1.51 -29.20
N VAL A 21 18.40 0.22 -29.49
CA VAL A 21 17.42 -0.66 -28.84
C VAL A 21 17.71 -0.76 -27.34
N VAL A 22 18.96 -1.01 -26.96
CA VAL A 22 19.35 -1.10 -25.54
C VAL A 22 19.20 0.25 -24.84
N ALA A 23 19.55 1.36 -25.49
CA ALA A 23 19.39 2.68 -24.91
C ALA A 23 17.91 2.99 -24.65
N PHE A 24 17.03 2.73 -25.62
CA PHE A 24 15.60 3.00 -25.48
C PHE A 24 14.96 2.09 -24.41
N TRP A 25 15.06 0.78 -24.60
CA TRP A 25 14.39 -0.18 -23.72
C TRP A 25 15.07 -0.28 -22.36
N GLY A 26 16.41 -0.21 -22.32
CA GLY A 26 17.18 -0.26 -21.09
C GLY A 26 16.89 0.93 -20.20
N VAL A 27 16.85 2.15 -20.75
CA VAL A 27 16.51 3.35 -19.96
C VAL A 27 15.04 3.29 -19.50
N ALA A 28 14.10 2.88 -20.36
CA ALA A 28 12.70 2.77 -19.99
C ALA A 28 12.46 1.73 -18.88
N ILE A 29 13.04 0.54 -19.02
CA ILE A 29 12.95 -0.53 -18.00
C ILE A 29 13.64 -0.10 -16.72
N TRP A 30 14.82 0.51 -16.80
CA TRP A 30 15.52 1.02 -15.63
C TRP A 30 14.72 2.09 -14.90
N ALA A 31 14.13 3.04 -15.62
CA ALA A 31 13.29 4.07 -15.05
C ALA A 31 12.05 3.46 -14.37
N LEU A 32 11.39 2.49 -15.02
CA LEU A 32 10.25 1.78 -14.45
C LEU A 32 10.63 1.03 -13.16
N ILE A 33 11.69 0.23 -13.19
CA ILE A 33 12.19 -0.50 -12.01
C ILE A 33 12.58 0.48 -10.91
N ARG A 34 13.19 1.62 -11.25
CA ARG A 34 13.57 2.63 -10.28
C ARG A 34 12.36 3.29 -9.64
N THR A 35 11.33 3.62 -10.42
CA THR A 35 10.07 4.17 -9.92
C THR A 35 9.37 3.15 -9.03
N LEU A 36 9.21 1.91 -9.48
CA LEU A 36 8.60 0.84 -8.68
C LEU A 36 9.38 0.58 -7.40
N ARG A 37 10.72 0.55 -7.43
CA ARG A 37 11.54 0.40 -6.21
C ARG A 37 11.50 1.63 -5.30
N GLN A 38 11.28 2.83 -5.84
CA GLN A 38 11.07 4.03 -5.03
C GLN A 38 9.70 4.02 -4.36
N GLU A 39 8.69 3.48 -5.04
CA GLU A 39 7.37 3.20 -4.45
C GLU A 39 7.48 2.08 -3.42
N ASP A 40 8.15 0.96 -3.71
CA ASP A 40 8.37 -0.13 -2.74
C ASP A 40 9.13 0.37 -1.50
N ARG A 41 10.17 1.20 -1.67
CA ARG A 41 10.86 1.80 -0.50
C ARG A 41 9.98 2.80 0.25
N LYS A 42 9.02 3.45 -0.41
CA LYS A 42 8.01 4.27 0.27
C LYS A 42 6.97 3.39 0.95
N VAL A 43 6.57 2.27 0.37
CA VAL A 43 5.65 1.29 0.95
C VAL A 43 6.30 0.60 2.14
N GLU A 44 7.59 0.26 2.08
CA GLU A 44 8.37 -0.30 3.19
C GLU A 44 8.56 0.73 4.32
N LEU A 45 8.70 2.01 3.99
CA LEU A 45 8.65 3.10 4.98
C LEU A 45 7.24 3.31 5.56
N LEU A 46 6.17 2.95 4.84
CA LEU A 46 4.79 2.95 5.33
C LEU A 46 4.46 1.70 6.16
N GLU A 47 4.99 0.53 5.82
CA GLU A 47 4.89 -0.70 6.62
C GLU A 47 5.69 -0.58 7.93
N GLY A 48 6.77 0.21 7.92
CA GLY A 48 7.54 0.58 9.12
C GLY A 48 6.99 1.80 9.88
N GLN A 49 6.02 2.53 9.32
CA GLN A 49 5.29 3.61 9.99
C GLN A 49 3.96 3.09 10.53
N ASP A 50 4.11 2.12 11.42
CA ASP A 50 3.33 1.93 12.64
C ASP A 50 1.81 1.76 12.47
N ARG A 51 1.19 1.07 13.41
CA ARG A 51 -0.25 0.91 13.44
C ARG A 51 -0.88 2.24 13.88
N ILE A 52 -0.81 3.26 13.02
CA ILE A 52 -1.46 4.55 13.21
C ILE A 52 -2.94 4.27 13.14
N ASP A 53 -3.53 4.05 14.31
CA ASP A 53 -4.96 3.93 14.42
C ASP A 53 -5.59 5.25 13.97
N SER A 54 -6.16 5.21 12.77
CA SER A 54 -6.85 6.35 12.15
C SER A 54 -8.25 6.53 12.74
N TYR A 55 -8.67 5.68 13.69
CA TYR A 55 -9.93 5.85 14.39
C TYR A 55 -9.77 6.76 15.61
N SER A 56 -10.42 7.93 15.50
CA SER A 56 -10.65 8.77 16.68
C SER A 56 -11.54 8.05 17.71
N PRO A 57 -11.47 8.40 19.00
CA PRO A 57 -12.36 7.85 20.04
C PRO A 57 -13.84 7.91 19.66
N ARG A 58 -14.25 8.97 18.96
CA ARG A 58 -15.61 9.14 18.48
C ARG A 58 -15.99 8.10 17.43
N ALA A 59 -15.11 7.85 16.46
CA ALA A 59 -15.38 6.89 15.40
C ALA A 59 -15.49 5.44 15.93
N LEU A 60 -14.71 5.10 16.97
CA LEU A 60 -14.80 3.79 17.62
C LEU A 60 -16.09 3.65 18.44
N ALA A 61 -16.54 4.72 19.10
CA ALA A 61 -17.82 4.77 19.80
C ALA A 61 -19.01 4.64 18.84
N ASP A 62 -18.98 5.35 17.70
CA ASP A 62 -20.01 5.26 16.66
C ASP A 62 -20.10 3.83 16.09
N LEU A 63 -18.98 3.15 15.94
CA LEU A 63 -18.93 1.76 15.45
C LEU A 63 -19.52 0.77 16.47
N ARG A 64 -19.26 0.98 17.76
CA ARG A 64 -19.88 0.21 18.85
C ARG A 64 -21.38 0.42 18.88
N GLU A 65 -21.82 1.67 18.82
CA GLU A 65 -23.24 2.04 18.80
C GLU A 65 -23.95 1.42 17.58
N PHE A 66 -23.32 1.42 16.41
CA PHE A 66 -23.86 0.78 15.22
C PHE A 66 -24.08 -0.73 15.43
N VAL A 67 -23.09 -1.43 15.99
CA VAL A 67 -23.16 -2.88 16.26
C VAL A 67 -24.23 -3.21 17.30
N GLU A 68 -24.37 -2.39 18.35
CA GLU A 68 -25.35 -2.58 19.42
C GLU A 68 -26.79 -2.32 18.94
N ASN A 69 -26.99 -1.29 18.10
CA ASN A 69 -28.32 -0.87 17.67
C ASN A 69 -28.84 -1.61 16.43
N ASN A 70 -27.97 -2.27 15.66
CA ASN A 70 -28.35 -2.91 14.39
C ASN A 70 -27.93 -4.39 14.32
N PRO A 71 -28.21 -5.26 15.31
CA PRO A 71 -27.60 -6.60 15.41
C PRO A 71 -27.90 -7.55 14.23
N GLU A 72 -28.97 -7.30 13.47
CA GLU A 72 -29.36 -8.09 12.29
C GLU A 72 -28.89 -7.47 10.96
N ASP A 73 -28.18 -6.34 11.00
CA ASP A 73 -27.66 -5.69 9.79
C ASP A 73 -26.55 -6.56 9.14
N PRO A 74 -26.56 -6.73 7.80
CA PRO A 74 -25.58 -7.55 7.09
C PRO A 74 -24.11 -7.18 7.36
N TYR A 75 -23.84 -5.93 7.74
CA TYR A 75 -22.49 -5.42 7.98
C TYR A 75 -22.04 -5.49 9.44
N VAL A 76 -22.86 -5.98 10.36
CA VAL A 76 -22.52 -6.08 11.80
C VAL A 76 -21.29 -6.95 12.03
N ALA A 77 -21.19 -8.08 11.34
CA ALA A 77 -20.05 -8.98 11.48
C ALA A 77 -18.74 -8.30 11.08
N ASP A 78 -18.77 -7.49 10.02
CA ASP A 78 -17.62 -6.71 9.57
C ASP A 78 -17.32 -5.55 10.51
N ALA A 79 -18.35 -4.84 10.99
CA ALA A 79 -18.21 -3.76 11.95
C ALA A 79 -17.61 -4.24 13.29
N ARG A 80 -18.08 -5.39 13.80
CA ARG A 80 -17.53 -6.03 15.01
C ARG A 80 -16.07 -6.46 14.82
N ARG A 81 -15.74 -7.07 13.68
CA ARG A 81 -14.36 -7.46 13.37
C ARG A 81 -13.43 -6.24 13.37
N ARG A 82 -13.82 -5.17 12.67
CA ARG A 82 -13.04 -3.93 12.61
C ARG A 82 -12.89 -3.25 13.98
N TYR A 83 -13.97 -3.22 14.77
CA TYR A 83 -13.91 -2.70 16.13
C TYR A 83 -12.87 -3.47 16.97
N ASN A 84 -12.92 -4.80 16.93
CA ASN A 84 -11.99 -5.65 17.70
C ASN A 84 -10.52 -5.48 17.23
N GLU A 85 -10.27 -5.40 15.93
CA GLU A 85 -8.94 -5.12 15.37
C GLU A 85 -8.37 -3.77 15.83
N CYS A 86 -9.24 -2.75 15.93
CA CYS A 86 -8.91 -1.42 16.41
C CYS A 86 -8.52 -1.44 17.90
N VAL A 87 -9.33 -2.10 18.74
CA VAL A 87 -9.04 -2.26 20.18
C VAL A 87 -7.69 -2.95 20.41
N GLU A 88 -7.40 -4.02 19.66
CA GLU A 88 -6.09 -4.69 19.75
C GLU A 88 -4.93 -3.84 19.26
N THR A 89 -5.22 -2.88 18.40
CA THR A 89 -4.24 -1.93 17.89
C THR A 89 -3.93 -0.86 18.89
N LEU A 90 -4.95 -0.29 19.52
CA LEU A 90 -4.78 0.69 20.59
C LEU A 90 -4.08 0.09 21.81
N LYS A 91 -4.41 -1.15 22.20
CA LYS A 91 -3.77 -1.82 23.35
C LYS A 91 -2.34 -2.29 23.09
N GLY A 92 -1.96 -2.48 21.83
CA GLY A 92 -0.66 -3.05 21.46
C GLY A 92 0.34 -2.05 20.90
N THR A 93 0.06 -0.75 20.95
CA THR A 93 0.89 0.29 20.32
C THR A 93 1.19 1.39 21.34
N ASP A 94 2.47 1.75 21.47
CA ASP A 94 2.95 2.78 22.40
C ASP A 94 2.74 4.22 21.88
N ARG A 95 2.28 4.38 20.64
CA ARG A 95 2.01 5.66 19.98
C ARG A 95 0.64 5.70 19.33
N GLN A 96 -0.20 6.61 19.81
CA GLN A 96 -1.51 6.88 19.26
C GLN A 96 -1.49 8.18 18.44
N PHE A 97 -2.22 8.19 17.33
CA PHE A 97 -2.34 9.37 16.46
C PHE A 97 -3.30 10.43 17.03
N TYR A 98 -4.37 9.96 17.68
CA TYR A 98 -5.31 10.78 18.43
C TYR A 98 -4.92 10.81 19.91
N ASP A 99 -5.38 11.85 20.62
CA ASP A 99 -5.17 12.06 22.06
C ASP A 99 -5.97 11.05 22.91
N TRP A 100 -5.66 9.76 22.77
CA TRP A 100 -6.17 8.71 23.64
C TRP A 100 -5.44 8.76 24.98
N SER A 101 -6.19 8.76 26.08
CA SER A 101 -5.61 8.47 27.39
C SER A 101 -5.45 6.95 27.58
N GLU A 102 -4.44 6.53 28.35
CA GLU A 102 -4.26 5.12 28.72
C GLU A 102 -5.50 4.55 29.40
N GLU A 103 -6.17 5.35 30.25
CA GLU A 103 -7.41 4.98 30.92
C GLU A 103 -8.57 4.73 29.94
N GLU A 104 -8.65 5.48 28.83
CA GLU A 104 -9.65 5.26 27.78
C GLU A 104 -9.38 3.96 27.03
N ILE A 105 -8.12 3.69 26.69
CA ILE A 105 -7.71 2.46 25.99
C ILE A 105 -7.97 1.22 26.86
N ASP A 106 -7.67 1.29 28.16
CA ASP A 106 -7.86 0.18 29.09
C ASP A 106 -9.33 -0.21 29.25
N ARG A 107 -10.24 0.76 29.19
CA ARG A 107 -11.69 0.54 29.25
C ARG A 107 -12.27 -0.05 27.97
N LEU A 108 -11.53 -0.06 26.86
CA LEU A 108 -12.01 -0.67 25.62
C LEU A 108 -12.08 -2.20 25.77
N GLU A 109 -13.24 -2.76 25.50
CA GLU A 109 -13.51 -4.20 25.53
C GLU A 109 -13.93 -4.66 24.15
N ARG A 110 -13.50 -5.86 23.72
CA ARG A 110 -13.94 -6.47 22.47
C ARG A 110 -15.45 -6.74 22.49
N LEU A 111 -16.09 -6.62 21.32
CA LEU A 111 -17.52 -6.90 21.06
C LEU A 111 -17.74 -8.31 20.45
#